data_AF-A0A809QYY9-F1
#
_entry.id   AF-A0A809QYY9-F1
#
_cell.length_a   1.000
_cell.length_b   1.000
_cell.length_c   1.000
_cell.angle_alpha   90.00
_cell.angle_beta   90.00
_cell.angle_gamma   90.00
#
_symmetry.space_group_name_H-M   'P 1'
#
loop_
_entity.id
_entity.type
_entity.pdbx_description
1 polymer ?
#
loop_
_entity_poly.entity_id
_entity_poly.type
_entity_poly.pdbx_seq_one_letter_code
_entity_poly.pdbx_strand_id
1 'polypeptide(L)'
;MGVEYRHFLVVNDKSWLPAADTLARVDAVLHKWSLIDKPATVFDLSTMKESSEKTIPGAMPGAGKALVYDETSGKPVVDIAGRCYYDTVGDEDHYISQIIVVAGNDIRIQQSDEYCYFEQISPAPDQACPGFVYDLDAIPWPVSKAFDAYLVHGEYAGVPEMNIHVSKNFPELYDWTDYAGYWRGAVMLDFGKSLPGFCEKLRQLPARDFINELASAFRGAIAEIGVVY
;
A
#
# COMPACT_ATOMS: atom_id res chain seq x y z
N MET A 1 -10.06 19.52 14.16
CA MET A 1 -9.51 18.17 14.35
C MET A 1 -9.59 17.47 13.02
N GLY A 2 -8.45 17.03 12.46
CA GLY A 2 -8.42 16.28 11.19
C GLY A 2 -8.63 14.78 11.41
N VAL A 3 -9.00 14.10 10.35
CA VAL A 3 -9.18 12.64 10.27
C VAL A 3 -7.86 12.01 9.83
N GLU A 4 -7.47 10.87 10.42
CA GLU A 4 -6.27 10.15 9.99
C GLU A 4 -6.57 9.33 8.72
N TYR A 5 -5.69 9.43 7.71
CA TYR A 5 -5.96 8.87 6.39
C TYR A 5 -4.74 8.23 5.75
N ARG A 6 -4.94 7.04 5.17
CA ARG A 6 -3.98 6.35 4.31
C ARG A 6 -4.56 6.13 2.93
N HIS A 7 -3.67 6.18 1.95
CA HIS A 7 -3.99 5.88 0.57
C HIS A 7 -3.15 4.72 0.07
N PHE A 8 -3.81 3.64 -0.34
CA PHE A 8 -3.17 2.44 -0.89
C PHE A 8 -3.30 2.42 -2.40
N LEU A 9 -2.17 2.19 -3.06
CA LEU A 9 -2.01 1.98 -4.49
C LEU A 9 -1.59 0.54 -4.67
N VAL A 10 -2.56 -0.36 -4.87
CA VAL A 10 -2.33 -1.82 -4.85
C VAL A 10 -2.40 -2.39 -6.24
N VAL A 11 -1.58 -3.39 -6.56
CA VAL A 11 -1.66 -4.08 -7.85
C VAL A 11 -2.95 -4.92 -7.90
N ASN A 12 -3.86 -4.56 -8.82
CA ASN A 12 -5.14 -5.22 -9.04
C ASN A 12 -5.02 -6.34 -10.08
N ASP A 13 -4.26 -7.38 -9.74
CA ASP A 13 -4.18 -8.61 -10.54
C ASP A 13 -3.83 -9.80 -9.63
N LYS A 14 -4.74 -10.77 -9.57
CA LYS A 14 -4.65 -11.98 -8.74
C LYS A 14 -3.43 -12.84 -9.09
N SER A 15 -3.01 -12.81 -10.34
CA SER A 15 -1.91 -13.60 -10.90
C SER A 15 -0.57 -12.86 -10.92
N TRP A 16 -0.57 -11.57 -10.58
CA TRP A 16 0.62 -10.75 -10.63
C TRP A 16 1.68 -11.23 -9.64
N LEU A 17 2.92 -11.25 -10.11
CA LEU A 17 4.12 -11.52 -9.33
C LEU A 17 5.16 -10.44 -9.62
N PRO A 18 5.92 -9.98 -8.62
CA PRO A 18 6.94 -8.97 -8.84
C PRO A 18 8.11 -9.56 -9.65
N ALA A 19 8.65 -8.76 -10.56
CA ALA A 19 9.95 -9.00 -11.16
C ALA A 19 11.08 -8.60 -10.19
N ALA A 20 12.29 -9.10 -10.43
CA ALA A 20 13.46 -8.80 -9.61
C ALA A 20 13.74 -7.31 -9.45
N ASP A 21 13.40 -6.50 -10.47
CA ASP A 21 13.61 -5.06 -10.53
C ASP A 21 12.37 -4.23 -10.14
N THR A 22 11.25 -4.85 -9.72
CA THR A 22 10.00 -4.13 -9.42
C THR A 22 10.19 -3.02 -8.39
N LEU A 23 10.86 -3.30 -7.27
CA LEU A 23 11.09 -2.29 -6.21
C LEU A 23 11.93 -1.13 -6.71
N ALA A 24 12.98 -1.40 -7.49
CA ALA A 24 13.84 -0.36 -8.06
C ALA A 24 13.07 0.55 -9.03
N ARG A 25 12.14 0.00 -9.82
CA ARG A 25 11.30 0.81 -10.71
C ARG A 25 10.32 1.69 -9.94
N VAL A 26 9.69 1.15 -8.90
CA VAL A 26 8.75 1.91 -8.06
C VAL A 26 9.48 3.02 -7.32
N ASP A 27 10.62 2.71 -6.72
CA ASP A 27 11.50 3.68 -6.07
C ASP A 27 11.92 4.81 -7.02
N ALA A 28 12.30 4.48 -8.27
CA ALA A 28 12.62 5.49 -9.28
C ALA A 28 11.43 6.43 -9.61
N VAL A 29 10.20 5.92 -9.60
CA VAL A 29 9.00 6.77 -9.76
C VAL A 29 8.84 7.69 -8.55
N LEU A 30 8.92 7.17 -7.33
CA LEU A 30 8.80 8.00 -6.12
C LEU A 30 9.89 9.10 -6.07
N HIS A 31 11.11 8.77 -6.48
CA HIS A 31 12.21 9.74 -6.61
C HIS A 31 11.95 10.80 -7.66
N LYS A 32 11.45 10.42 -8.84
CA LYS A 32 11.09 11.35 -9.91
C LYS A 32 10.09 12.40 -9.43
N TRP A 33 9.14 11.98 -8.59
CA TRP A 33 8.13 12.84 -7.99
C TRP A 33 8.61 13.55 -6.71
N SER A 34 9.90 13.44 -6.38
CA SER A 34 10.52 14.06 -5.19
C SER A 34 9.84 13.69 -3.87
N LEU A 35 9.23 12.50 -3.80
CA LEU A 35 8.54 12.01 -2.60
C LEU A 35 9.50 11.36 -1.60
N ILE A 36 10.66 10.90 -2.07
CA ILE A 36 11.62 10.13 -1.29
C ILE A 36 13.07 10.56 -1.59
N ASP A 37 13.97 10.24 -0.67
CA ASP A 37 15.44 10.30 -0.86
C ASP A 37 16.10 8.92 -0.73
N LYS A 38 15.82 8.21 0.34
CA LYS A 38 16.28 6.82 0.50
C LYS A 38 15.40 6.09 1.51
N PRO A 39 15.36 4.76 1.48
CA PRO A 39 14.67 4.01 2.53
C PRO A 39 15.25 4.33 3.91
N ALA A 40 14.38 4.71 4.84
CA ALA A 40 14.71 4.81 6.25
C ALA A 40 14.89 3.40 6.86
N THR A 41 14.08 2.45 6.41
CA THR A 41 14.13 1.05 6.83
C THR A 41 13.79 0.13 5.68
N VAL A 42 14.41 -1.05 5.65
CA VAL A 42 14.09 -2.14 4.72
C VAL A 42 13.79 -3.39 5.53
N PHE A 43 12.63 -4.00 5.33
CA PHE A 43 12.26 -5.25 5.99
C PHE A 43 12.34 -6.43 5.04
N ASP A 44 12.86 -7.55 5.55
CA ASP A 44 12.69 -8.86 4.93
C ASP A 44 11.38 -9.47 5.38
N LEU A 45 10.43 -9.64 4.46
CA LEU A 45 9.11 -10.15 4.82
C LEU A 45 9.11 -11.63 5.18
N SER A 46 10.13 -12.42 4.81
CA SER A 46 10.20 -13.84 5.21
C SER A 46 10.56 -14.03 6.67
N THR A 47 11.32 -13.07 7.23
CA THR A 47 11.79 -13.12 8.62
C THR A 47 11.17 -12.03 9.50
N MET A 48 10.47 -11.07 8.88
CA MET A 48 9.96 -9.85 9.50
C MET A 48 11.03 -9.02 10.22
N LYS A 49 12.29 -9.15 9.80
CA LYS A 49 13.42 -8.41 10.39
C LYS A 49 13.82 -7.24 9.51
N GLU A 50 14.21 -6.16 10.17
CA GLU A 50 14.91 -5.06 9.52
C GLU A 50 16.26 -5.54 8.98
N SER A 51 16.54 -5.17 7.73
CA SER A 51 17.81 -5.33 7.07
C SER A 51 18.80 -4.32 7.63
N SER A 52 20.05 -4.76 7.84
CA SER A 52 21.15 -3.84 8.17
C SER A 52 21.47 -2.88 7.03
N GLU A 53 21.15 -3.25 5.79
CA GLU A 53 21.33 -2.43 4.59
C GLU A 53 20.04 -1.68 4.26
N LYS A 54 20.14 -0.34 4.17
CA LYS A 54 19.04 0.59 3.86
C LYS A 54 19.02 0.97 2.38
N THR A 55 19.20 -0.02 1.52
CA THR A 55 19.26 0.14 0.06
C THR A 55 18.25 -0.77 -0.60
N ILE A 56 17.87 -0.42 -1.83
CA ILE A 56 16.97 -1.25 -2.62
C ILE A 56 17.66 -2.60 -2.89
N PRO A 57 17.01 -3.72 -2.60
CA PRO A 57 17.59 -5.03 -2.82
C PRO A 57 17.72 -5.33 -4.32
N GLY A 58 18.89 -5.84 -4.73
CA GLY A 58 19.18 -6.17 -6.14
C GLY A 58 18.59 -7.49 -6.64
N ALA A 59 17.94 -8.26 -5.76
CA ALA A 59 17.29 -9.52 -6.11
C ALA A 59 15.92 -9.62 -5.42
N MET A 60 14.92 -10.10 -6.15
CA MET A 60 13.68 -10.62 -5.59
C MET A 60 13.30 -11.91 -6.31
N PRO A 61 13.36 -13.04 -5.59
CA PRO A 61 12.14 -13.78 -5.29
C PRO A 61 12.11 -14.39 -3.87
N GLY A 62 10.90 -14.53 -3.31
CA GLY A 62 10.61 -15.04 -1.97
C GLY A 62 9.39 -14.35 -1.36
N ALA A 63 9.28 -14.33 -0.03
CA ALA A 63 8.20 -13.63 0.70
C ALA A 63 8.08 -12.13 0.35
N GLY A 64 9.19 -11.51 -0.07
CA GLY A 64 9.25 -10.12 -0.51
C GLY A 64 9.96 -9.20 0.48
N LYS A 65 9.86 -7.90 0.20
CA LYS A 65 10.47 -6.83 0.99
C LYS A 65 9.50 -5.68 1.19
N ALA A 66 9.66 -4.96 2.29
CA ALA A 66 9.02 -3.66 2.50
C ALA A 66 10.09 -2.58 2.63
N LEU A 67 9.92 -1.47 1.90
CA LEU A 67 10.74 -0.28 1.99
C LEU A 67 9.92 0.80 2.70
N VAL A 68 10.45 1.35 3.78
CA VAL A 68 9.82 2.44 4.53
C VAL A 68 10.63 3.69 4.31
N TYR A 69 9.95 4.78 3.95
CA TYR A 69 10.53 6.10 3.75
C TYR A 69 9.94 7.07 4.77
N ASP A 70 10.77 8.02 5.19
CA ASP A 70 10.39 9.08 6.13
C ASP A 70 9.40 10.07 5.51
N GLU A 71 8.96 11.01 6.34
CA GLU A 71 8.02 12.06 5.97
C GLU A 71 8.50 12.92 4.78
N THR A 72 7.54 13.30 3.93
CA THR A 72 7.71 14.33 2.89
C THR A 72 6.58 15.36 3.02
N SER A 73 6.87 16.61 2.70
CA SER A 73 5.93 17.72 2.85
C SER A 73 6.07 18.77 1.75
N GLY A 74 5.05 19.60 1.63
CA GLY A 74 5.02 20.72 0.71
C GLY A 74 4.71 20.33 -0.73
N LYS A 75 5.40 20.98 -1.66
CA LYS A 75 5.14 20.87 -3.09
C LYS A 75 5.07 19.43 -3.64
N PRO A 76 5.99 18.51 -3.31
CA PRO A 76 5.91 17.12 -3.81
C PRO A 76 4.59 16.43 -3.44
N VAL A 77 4.07 16.69 -2.23
CA VAL A 77 2.80 16.13 -1.77
C VAL A 77 1.63 16.76 -2.51
N VAL A 78 1.64 18.09 -2.64
CA VAL A 78 0.59 18.82 -3.39
C VAL A 78 0.54 18.39 -4.86
N ASP A 79 1.70 18.11 -5.47
CA ASP A 79 1.79 17.68 -6.87
C ASP A 79 1.12 16.33 -7.11
N ILE A 80 1.00 15.46 -6.09
CA ILE A 80 0.31 14.16 -6.20
C ILE A 80 -1.12 14.17 -5.62
N ALA A 81 -1.31 14.83 -4.49
CA ALA A 81 -2.52 14.78 -3.69
C ALA A 81 -3.46 15.97 -3.92
N GLY A 82 -3.02 16.98 -4.66
CA GLY A 82 -3.70 18.26 -4.76
C GLY A 82 -3.56 19.07 -3.47
N ARG A 83 -4.36 20.12 -3.33
CA ARG A 83 -4.45 20.85 -2.06
C ARG A 83 -5.10 19.98 -0.99
N CYS A 84 -4.69 20.18 0.25
CA CYS A 84 -5.35 19.53 1.38
C CYS A 84 -6.84 19.88 1.39
N TYR A 85 -7.68 18.90 1.71
CA TYR A 85 -9.13 19.10 1.84
C TYR A 85 -9.50 20.11 2.93
N TYR A 86 -8.64 20.26 3.95
CA TYR A 86 -8.82 21.26 4.98
C TYR A 86 -8.24 22.60 4.53
N ASP A 87 -9.10 23.56 4.19
CA ASP A 87 -8.72 24.91 3.71
C ASP A 87 -7.77 25.69 4.64
N THR A 88 -7.68 25.30 5.91
CA THR A 88 -6.77 25.90 6.90
C THR A 88 -5.33 25.38 6.83
N VAL A 89 -5.07 24.32 6.06
CA VAL A 89 -3.74 23.73 5.88
C VAL A 89 -3.13 24.32 4.61
N GLY A 90 -2.03 25.07 4.75
CA GLY A 90 -1.29 25.61 3.62
C GLY A 90 -0.62 24.51 2.79
N ASP A 91 -0.26 24.82 1.54
CA ASP A 91 0.40 23.89 0.62
C ASP A 91 1.74 23.39 1.21
N GLU A 92 2.44 24.22 1.96
CA GLU A 92 3.69 23.93 2.68
C GLU A 92 3.52 22.97 3.86
N ASP A 93 2.35 22.99 4.49
CA ASP A 93 2.01 22.16 5.65
C ASP A 93 1.34 20.84 5.22
N HIS A 94 1.07 20.64 3.92
CA HIS A 94 0.55 19.39 3.40
C HIS A 94 1.66 18.33 3.42
N TYR A 95 1.43 17.19 4.10
CA TYR A 95 2.46 16.17 4.28
C TYR A 95 1.96 14.74 4.04
N ILE A 96 2.92 13.85 3.79
CA ILE A 96 2.81 12.40 3.93
C ILE A 96 3.79 12.01 5.02
N SER A 97 3.27 11.54 6.15
CA SER A 97 4.06 11.16 7.33
C SER A 97 4.96 9.95 7.07
N GLN A 98 4.55 9.09 6.15
CA GLN A 98 5.28 7.89 5.81
C GLN A 98 4.85 7.34 4.45
N ILE A 99 5.83 6.82 3.70
CA ILE A 99 5.59 6.05 2.49
C ILE A 99 6.09 4.64 2.73
N ILE A 100 5.28 3.64 2.40
CA ILE A 100 5.70 2.23 2.44
C ILE A 100 5.49 1.59 1.08
N VAL A 101 6.54 0.98 0.54
CA VAL A 101 6.49 0.18 -0.69
C VAL A 101 6.66 -1.28 -0.32
N VAL A 102 5.75 -2.13 -0.76
CA VAL A 102 5.82 -3.58 -0.54
C VAL A 102 5.76 -4.28 -1.88
N ALA A 103 6.62 -5.29 -2.05
CA ALA A 103 6.52 -6.22 -3.17
C ALA A 103 7.06 -7.59 -2.75
N GLY A 104 6.31 -8.66 -3.06
CA GLY A 104 6.68 -10.03 -2.72
C GLY A 104 5.79 -11.08 -3.36
N ASN A 105 6.14 -12.35 -3.17
CA ASN A 105 5.25 -13.45 -3.57
C ASN A 105 4.17 -13.71 -2.52
N ASP A 106 4.38 -13.26 -1.27
CA ASP A 106 3.40 -13.39 -0.19
C ASP A 106 2.17 -12.54 -0.46
N ILE A 107 1.00 -13.15 -0.23
CA ILE A 107 -0.28 -12.49 -0.34
C ILE A 107 -0.52 -11.64 0.91
N ARG A 108 -1.00 -10.42 0.69
CA ARG A 108 -1.38 -9.45 1.70
C ARG A 108 -2.86 -9.16 1.61
N ILE A 109 -3.56 -9.27 2.72
CA ILE A 109 -4.97 -8.90 2.79
C ILE A 109 -5.06 -7.38 2.94
N GLN A 110 -6.03 -6.78 2.25
CA GLN A 110 -6.25 -5.35 2.34
C GLN A 110 -6.80 -4.95 3.71
N GLN A 111 -6.29 -3.83 4.25
CA GLN A 111 -6.82 -3.23 5.47
C GLN A 111 -8.28 -2.80 5.30
N SER A 112 -9.09 -3.08 6.31
CA SER A 112 -10.50 -2.67 6.34
C SER A 112 -10.70 -1.32 7.03
N ASP A 113 -11.72 -0.57 6.62
CA ASP A 113 -12.27 0.56 7.36
C ASP A 113 -13.81 0.50 7.43
N GLU A 114 -14.43 1.55 7.98
CA GLU A 114 -15.89 1.66 8.07
C GLU A 114 -16.60 1.79 6.71
N TYR A 115 -15.87 2.13 5.64
CA TYR A 115 -16.41 2.36 4.30
C TYR A 115 -16.20 1.15 3.38
N CYS A 116 -15.13 0.37 3.59
CA CYS A 116 -14.80 -0.84 2.84
C CYS A 116 -14.21 -1.89 3.78
N TYR A 117 -14.96 -2.98 3.95
CA TYR A 117 -14.57 -4.11 4.78
C TYR A 117 -14.23 -5.33 3.92
N PHE A 118 -13.10 -5.98 4.23
CA PHE A 118 -12.58 -7.15 3.53
C PHE A 118 -12.69 -8.37 4.45
N GLU A 119 -13.52 -9.33 4.07
CA GLU A 119 -13.77 -10.56 4.83
C GLU A 119 -13.12 -11.74 4.10
N GLN A 120 -12.17 -12.41 4.74
CA GLN A 120 -11.62 -13.65 4.20
C GLN A 120 -12.58 -14.82 4.45
N ILE A 121 -13.13 -15.39 3.37
CA ILE A 121 -14.07 -16.51 3.41
C ILE A 121 -13.32 -17.84 3.53
N SER A 122 -12.21 -17.97 2.80
CA SER A 122 -11.34 -19.15 2.82
C SER A 122 -9.89 -18.73 2.67
N PRO A 123 -8.95 -19.39 3.37
CA PRO A 123 -7.54 -19.26 3.04
C PRO A 123 -7.22 -19.80 1.65
N ALA A 124 -6.04 -19.44 1.13
CA ALA A 124 -5.52 -20.03 -0.09
C ALA A 124 -5.40 -21.56 0.05
N PRO A 125 -5.83 -22.35 -0.96
CA PRO A 125 -5.73 -23.80 -0.90
C PRO A 125 -4.27 -24.24 -0.75
N ASP A 126 -4.04 -25.27 0.07
CA ASP A 126 -2.73 -25.83 0.50
C ASP A 126 -1.98 -25.04 1.60
N GLN A 127 -2.71 -24.26 2.40
CA GLN A 127 -2.16 -23.58 3.58
C GLN A 127 -1.73 -24.57 4.69
N ALA A 128 -0.57 -25.20 4.56
CA ALA A 128 0.21 -25.69 5.70
C ALA A 128 1.06 -24.52 6.21
N CYS A 129 0.45 -23.51 6.83
CA CYS A 129 1.19 -22.45 7.52
C CYS A 129 1.51 -22.93 8.94
N PRO A 130 2.77 -23.33 9.27
CA PRO A 130 3.15 -23.49 10.67
C PRO A 130 3.18 -22.15 11.42
N GLY A 131 3.12 -21.02 10.71
CA GLY A 131 3.07 -19.67 11.26
C GLY A 131 1.96 -18.86 10.61
N PHE A 132 0.73 -19.04 11.08
CA PHE A 132 -0.24 -17.95 11.01
C PHE A 132 0.17 -16.98 12.13
N VAL A 133 0.75 -15.83 11.78
CA VAL A 133 1.09 -14.83 12.80
C VAL A 133 -0.21 -14.08 13.13
N TYR A 134 -0.97 -14.61 14.08
CA TYR A 134 -2.10 -13.88 14.70
C TYR A 134 -1.62 -12.74 15.59
N ASP A 135 -0.32 -12.71 15.91
CA ASP A 135 0.28 -11.73 16.80
C ASP A 135 0.84 -10.55 15.99
N LEU A 136 -0.03 -9.57 15.70
CA LEU A 136 0.36 -8.31 15.05
C LEU A 136 1.45 -7.57 15.85
N ASP A 137 1.59 -7.83 17.15
CA ASP A 137 2.63 -7.22 18.00
C ASP A 137 4.03 -7.80 17.70
N ALA A 138 4.11 -8.97 17.06
CA ALA A 138 5.38 -9.55 16.60
C ALA A 138 5.88 -8.92 15.29
N ILE A 139 5.02 -8.18 14.58
CA ILE A 139 5.39 -7.47 13.35
C ILE A 139 5.92 -6.08 13.72
N PRO A 140 7.15 -5.71 13.31
CA PRO A 140 7.67 -4.39 13.60
C PRO A 140 6.80 -3.27 13.03
N TRP A 141 6.58 -2.24 13.85
CA TRP A 141 6.09 -0.96 13.36
C TRP A 141 7.13 -0.38 12.37
N PRO A 142 6.72 0.20 11.23
CA PRO A 142 5.35 0.56 10.84
C PRO A 142 4.58 -0.48 10.01
N VAL A 143 5.23 -1.57 9.61
CA VAL A 143 4.64 -2.57 8.69
C VAL A 143 3.38 -3.21 9.28
N SER A 144 3.33 -3.40 10.60
CA SER A 144 2.17 -3.97 11.32
C SER A 144 0.91 -3.11 11.27
N LYS A 145 1.05 -1.78 11.26
CA LYS A 145 -0.08 -0.84 11.26
C LYS A 145 -0.57 -0.54 9.85
N ALA A 146 0.33 -0.57 8.88
CA ALA A 146 0.06 -0.21 7.50
C ALA A 146 -0.72 -1.29 6.75
N PHE A 147 -0.53 -2.55 7.12
CA PHE A 147 -1.18 -3.67 6.49
C PHE A 147 -1.75 -4.50 7.62
N ASP A 148 -3.05 -4.78 7.62
CA ASP A 148 -3.66 -5.80 8.49
C ASP A 148 -3.07 -7.15 8.05
N ALA A 149 -1.83 -7.38 8.45
CA ALA A 149 -0.96 -8.35 7.84
C ALA A 149 -1.25 -9.68 8.49
N TYR A 150 -2.25 -10.36 7.96
CA TYR A 150 -2.14 -11.80 7.85
C TYR A 150 -0.96 -12.10 6.92
N LEU A 151 0.22 -12.23 7.52
CA LEU A 151 1.39 -12.81 6.86
C LEU A 151 1.09 -14.29 6.66
N VAL A 152 0.70 -14.64 5.45
CA VAL A 152 0.67 -16.03 5.04
C VAL A 152 2.01 -16.31 4.36
N HIS A 153 2.86 -17.13 5.01
CA HIS A 153 4.12 -17.58 4.43
C HIS A 153 3.90 -18.90 3.68
N GLY A 154 4.36 -19.00 2.44
CA GLY A 154 4.39 -20.29 1.75
C GLY A 154 4.43 -20.22 0.22
N GLU A 155 4.68 -21.38 -0.39
CA GLU A 155 4.43 -21.59 -1.81
C GLU A 155 2.92 -21.75 -2.02
N TYR A 156 2.31 -20.75 -2.67
CA TYR A 156 0.87 -20.74 -2.91
C TYR A 156 0.53 -21.60 -4.12
N ALA A 157 -0.26 -22.65 -3.93
CA ALA A 157 -0.94 -23.34 -5.04
C ALA A 157 -2.24 -22.63 -5.48
N GLY A 158 -2.69 -21.61 -4.72
CA GLY A 158 -3.88 -20.82 -5.02
C GLY A 158 -3.95 -19.48 -4.27
N VAL A 159 -5.11 -18.85 -4.28
CA VAL A 159 -5.34 -17.50 -3.73
C VAL A 159 -6.49 -17.54 -2.70
N PRO A 160 -6.53 -16.64 -1.70
CA PRO A 160 -7.64 -16.60 -0.75
C PRO A 160 -8.93 -16.16 -1.44
N GLU A 161 -10.05 -16.59 -0.86
CA GLU A 161 -11.38 -16.11 -1.24
C GLU A 161 -11.79 -15.00 -0.29
N MET A 162 -12.18 -13.86 -0.86
CA MET A 162 -12.54 -12.64 -0.13
C MET A 162 -13.96 -12.20 -0.50
N ASN A 163 -14.74 -11.78 0.50
CA ASN A 163 -15.90 -10.94 0.32
C ASN A 163 -15.50 -9.49 0.56
N ILE A 164 -15.97 -8.59 -0.31
CA ILE A 164 -15.73 -7.15 -0.18
C ILE A 164 -17.06 -6.48 0.08
N HIS A 165 -17.13 -5.77 1.20
CA HIS A 165 -18.33 -5.09 1.66
C HIS A 165 -18.11 -3.58 1.58
N VAL A 166 -18.68 -2.95 0.57
CA VAL A 166 -18.66 -1.48 0.43
C VAL A 166 -19.87 -0.87 1.11
N SER A 167 -19.67 0.21 1.85
CA SER A 167 -20.74 0.92 2.55
C SER A 167 -21.82 1.36 1.57
N LYS A 168 -23.07 1.01 1.88
CA LYS A 168 -24.25 1.39 1.09
C LYS A 168 -24.48 2.91 1.04
N ASN A 169 -23.92 3.64 2.00
CA ASN A 169 -24.04 5.10 2.05
C ASN A 169 -23.10 5.78 1.06
N PHE A 170 -22.06 5.08 0.61
CA PHE A 170 -21.03 5.63 -0.27
C PHE A 170 -20.59 4.61 -1.34
N PRO A 171 -21.53 4.15 -2.21
CA PRO A 171 -21.26 3.09 -3.18
C PRO A 171 -20.30 3.50 -4.30
N GLU A 172 -20.12 4.82 -4.51
CA GLU A 172 -19.28 5.39 -5.58
C GLU A 172 -17.86 5.74 -5.10
N LEU A 173 -17.42 5.37 -3.88
CA LEU A 173 -16.10 5.75 -3.37
C LEU A 173 -14.92 5.14 -4.13
N TYR A 174 -15.16 4.02 -4.81
CA TYR A 174 -14.17 3.21 -5.48
C TYR A 174 -14.61 2.97 -6.93
N ASP A 175 -13.66 3.02 -7.87
CA ASP A 175 -13.93 2.80 -9.29
C ASP A 175 -13.56 1.38 -9.77
N TRP A 176 -12.82 0.61 -8.97
CA TRP A 176 -12.53 -0.78 -9.25
C TRP A 176 -13.77 -1.65 -9.06
N THR A 177 -13.94 -2.62 -9.94
CA THR A 177 -15.09 -3.55 -9.92
C THR A 177 -14.71 -5.00 -9.65
N ASP A 178 -13.42 -5.33 -9.79
CA ASP A 178 -12.89 -6.69 -9.78
C ASP A 178 -11.73 -6.88 -8.79
N TYR A 179 -11.52 -5.91 -7.90
CA TYR A 179 -10.48 -6.01 -6.89
C TYR A 179 -10.65 -7.27 -6.04
N ALA A 180 -9.53 -7.93 -5.77
CA ALA A 180 -9.52 -9.25 -5.14
C ALA A 180 -9.62 -9.20 -3.61
N GLY A 181 -9.45 -8.02 -2.99
CA GLY A 181 -9.34 -7.87 -1.53
C GLY A 181 -7.97 -8.26 -0.97
N TYR A 182 -7.02 -8.63 -1.84
CA TYR A 182 -5.64 -8.92 -1.50
C TYR A 182 -4.70 -8.44 -2.60
N TRP A 183 -3.41 -8.35 -2.27
CA TRP A 183 -2.38 -7.86 -3.17
C TRP A 183 -1.00 -8.47 -2.84
N ARG A 184 -0.06 -8.33 -3.77
CA ARG A 184 1.35 -8.76 -3.63
C ARG A 184 2.35 -7.61 -3.82
N GLY A 185 1.88 -6.51 -4.41
CA GLY A 185 2.60 -5.26 -4.56
C GLY A 185 1.71 -4.08 -4.19
N ALA A 186 2.23 -3.14 -3.41
CA ALA A 186 1.52 -1.93 -3.05
C ALA A 186 2.47 -0.77 -2.74
N VAL A 187 1.96 0.45 -2.90
CA VAL A 187 2.48 1.66 -2.25
C VAL A 187 1.41 2.18 -1.30
N MET A 188 1.78 2.42 -0.04
CA MET A 188 0.94 3.11 0.93
C MET A 188 1.51 4.50 1.16
N LEU A 189 0.63 5.50 1.09
CA LEU A 189 0.90 6.89 1.45
C LEU A 189 0.11 7.21 2.73
N ASP A 190 0.80 7.43 3.84
CA ASP A 190 0.17 7.82 5.11
C ASP A 190 0.11 9.35 5.20
N PHE A 191 -1.06 9.91 4.92
CA PHE A 191 -1.29 11.35 4.95
C PHE A 191 -1.48 11.89 6.38
N GLY A 192 -1.49 11.03 7.41
CA GLY A 192 -1.82 11.43 8.76
C GLY A 192 -3.11 12.23 8.77
N LYS A 193 -3.07 13.46 9.31
CA LYS A 193 -4.23 14.38 9.37
C LYS A 193 -4.34 15.34 8.17
N SER A 194 -3.61 15.08 7.10
CA SER A 194 -3.49 15.94 5.92
C SER A 194 -4.24 15.36 4.72
N LEU A 195 -5.56 15.39 4.74
CA LEU A 195 -6.40 14.70 3.77
C LEU A 195 -6.19 15.22 2.32
N PRO A 196 -5.98 14.34 1.32
CA PRO A 196 -5.86 14.73 -0.08
C PRO A 196 -7.08 15.46 -0.64
N GLY A 197 -6.86 16.30 -1.65
CA GLY A 197 -7.91 16.93 -2.45
C GLY A 197 -8.46 15.97 -3.50
N PHE A 198 -9.12 14.89 -3.05
CA PHE A 198 -9.65 13.82 -3.92
C PHE A 198 -10.49 14.34 -5.09
N CYS A 199 -10.63 13.51 -6.12
CA CYS A 199 -11.60 13.72 -7.19
C CYS A 199 -13.05 13.57 -6.69
N GLU A 200 -13.60 14.59 -6.01
CA GLU A 200 -14.97 14.84 -5.48
C GLU A 200 -15.85 13.64 -5.05
N LYS A 201 -15.99 12.59 -5.87
CA LYS A 201 -16.80 11.38 -5.63
C LYS A 201 -15.98 10.12 -5.39
N LEU A 202 -14.74 10.08 -5.89
CA LEU A 202 -13.84 8.93 -5.81
C LEU A 202 -12.71 9.25 -4.83
N ARG A 203 -12.33 8.29 -3.99
CA ARG A 203 -11.08 8.37 -3.20
C ARG A 203 -9.90 8.07 -4.11
N GLN A 204 -9.70 8.88 -5.13
CA GLN A 204 -8.58 8.81 -6.07
C GLN A 204 -7.71 10.04 -5.94
N LEU A 205 -6.41 9.85 -6.10
CA LEU A 205 -5.48 10.96 -6.19
C LEU A 205 -5.64 11.67 -7.53
N PRO A 206 -5.59 13.02 -7.54
CA PRO A 206 -5.79 13.81 -8.75
C PRO A 206 -4.65 13.62 -9.77
N ALA A 207 -3.44 13.31 -9.33
CA ALA A 207 -2.28 13.15 -10.21
C ALA A 207 -2.28 11.80 -10.95
N ARG A 208 -3.08 11.70 -12.01
CA ARG A 208 -3.20 10.45 -12.80
C ARG A 208 -1.89 9.99 -13.44
N ASP A 209 -1.01 10.91 -13.81
CA ASP A 209 0.31 10.58 -14.38
C ASP A 209 1.17 9.82 -13.37
N PHE A 210 1.15 10.21 -12.09
CA PHE A 210 1.83 9.50 -11.01
C PHE A 210 1.31 8.06 -10.89
N ILE A 211 -0.01 7.88 -10.91
CA ILE A 211 -0.64 6.56 -10.81
C ILE A 211 -0.29 5.68 -12.03
N ASN A 212 -0.32 6.26 -13.23
CA ASN A 212 0.04 5.54 -14.47
C ASN A 212 1.51 5.12 -14.50
N GLU A 213 2.40 5.96 -13.97
CA GLU A 213 3.82 5.65 -13.83
C GLU A 213 4.06 4.53 -12.81
N LEU A 214 3.36 4.55 -11.68
CA LEU A 214 3.38 3.44 -10.72
C LEU A 214 2.83 2.15 -11.33
N ALA A 215 1.70 2.20 -12.03
CA ALA A 215 1.15 1.03 -12.73
C ALA A 215 2.17 0.45 -13.74
N SER A 216 2.88 1.32 -14.47
CA SER A 216 3.96 0.93 -15.37
C SER A 216 5.15 0.32 -14.64
N ALA A 217 5.53 0.88 -13.49
CA ALA A 217 6.62 0.37 -12.65
C ALA A 217 6.28 -1.00 -12.05
N PHE A 218 5.05 -1.22 -11.62
CA PHE A 218 4.56 -2.53 -11.19
C PHE A 218 4.34 -3.50 -12.35
N ARG A 219 4.09 -3.00 -13.57
CA ARG A 219 3.60 -3.77 -14.73
C ARG A 219 2.26 -4.45 -14.43
N GLY A 220 1.36 -3.69 -13.79
CA GLY A 220 0.04 -4.16 -13.42
C GLY A 220 -0.91 -3.00 -13.24
N ALA A 221 -2.21 -3.27 -13.38
CA ALA A 221 -3.24 -2.28 -13.05
C ALA A 221 -3.18 -1.95 -11.56
N ILE A 222 -3.52 -0.71 -11.20
CA ILE A 222 -3.55 -0.25 -9.80
C ILE A 222 -4.99 -0.02 -9.39
N ALA A 223 -5.38 -0.54 -8.24
CA ALA A 223 -6.56 -0.12 -7.51
C ALA A 223 -6.17 0.89 -6.43
N GLU A 224 -6.95 1.96 -6.32
CA GLU A 224 -6.81 3.00 -5.29
C GLU A 224 -7.80 2.72 -4.15
N ILE A 225 -7.28 2.68 -2.93
CA ILE A 225 -8.08 2.37 -1.73
C ILE A 225 -7.70 3.36 -0.64
N GLY A 226 -8.63 4.23 -0.26
CA GLY A 226 -8.47 5.14 0.87
C GLY A 226 -9.02 4.55 2.15
N VAL A 227 -8.27 4.63 3.24
CA VAL A 227 -8.61 4.08 4.57
C VAL A 227 -8.57 5.20 5.61
N VAL A 228 -9.67 5.36 6.35
CA VAL A 228 -9.77 6.23 7.52
C VAL A 228 -9.49 5.40 8.78
N TYR A 229 -8.64 5.90 9.70
CA TYR A 229 -8.25 5.17 10.93
C TYR A 229 -8.10 6.07 12.17
#